data_AF-A0A109W570-F1
#
_entry.id   AF-A0A109W570-F1
#
_cell.length_a   1.000
_cell.length_b   1.000
_cell.length_c   1.000
_cell.angle_alpha   90.00
_cell.angle_beta   90.00
_cell.angle_gamma   90.00
#
_symmetry.space_group_name_H-M   'P 1'
#
loop_
_entity.id
_entity.type
_entity.pdbx_description
1 polymer ?
#
loop_
_entity_poly.entity_id
_entity_poly.type
_entity_poly.pdbx_seq_one_letter_code
_entity_poly.pdbx_strand_id
1 'polypeptide(L)'
;MPYPRKRVWIVGGIILAACVVLAGAGVAYTSGTEFCLSCHEMRVYQDELKLSSHAKDAQGKDISCSQCHIPSGNLARMLGAKAWLGLKDLWVHNLDGGEDLDRAGMQPVARRFTDDANCRACHQDLSKNAKNDGPVSKEGQLAHDNYLGKNGRARSGCVGCHQNLAHLPVFDERIPHNQKFAQKLKESRS
;
A
#
# COMPACT_ATOMS: atom_id res chain seq x y z
N MET A 1 -35.97 -45.01 -4.56
CA MET A 1 -35.95 -43.54 -4.36
C MET A 1 -34.55 -42.98 -4.65
N PRO A 2 -34.28 -42.34 -5.81
CA PRO A 2 -32.96 -41.81 -6.14
C PRO A 2 -32.86 -40.33 -5.74
N TYR A 3 -32.85 -40.04 -4.43
CA TYR A 3 -32.77 -38.68 -3.90
C TYR A 3 -31.60 -38.33 -2.93
N PRO A 4 -30.71 -39.24 -2.47
CA PRO A 4 -29.70 -38.87 -1.47
C PRO A 4 -28.53 -38.06 -2.06
N ARG A 5 -28.08 -38.38 -3.28
CA ARG A 5 -26.93 -37.69 -3.90
C ARG A 5 -27.20 -36.21 -4.17
N LYS A 6 -28.39 -35.86 -4.66
CA LYS A 6 -28.74 -34.45 -5.00
C LYS A 6 -28.72 -33.56 -3.76
N ARG A 7 -29.26 -34.03 -2.63
CA ARG A 7 -29.25 -33.29 -1.36
C ARG A 7 -27.83 -33.09 -0.83
N VAL A 8 -26.97 -34.10 -0.93
CA VAL A 8 -25.55 -34.00 -0.54
C VAL A 8 -24.81 -32.95 -1.37
N TRP A 9 -25.01 -32.92 -2.70
CA TRP A 9 -24.40 -31.89 -3.55
C TRP A 9 -24.93 -30.48 -3.25
N ILE A 10 -26.23 -30.34 -2.97
CA ILE A 10 -26.82 -29.04 -2.61
C ILE A 10 -26.24 -28.54 -1.28
N VAL A 11 -26.24 -29.39 -0.25
CA VAL A 11 -25.68 -29.03 1.06
C VAL A 11 -24.18 -28.73 0.96
N GLY A 12 -23.42 -29.56 0.24
CA GLY A 12 -22.00 -29.32 -0.01
C GLY A 12 -21.74 -28.00 -0.75
N GLY A 13 -22.57 -27.67 -1.75
CA GLY A 13 -22.49 -26.40 -2.46
C GLY A 13 -22.77 -25.19 -1.57
N ILE A 14 -23.77 -25.28 -0.69
CA ILE A 14 -24.09 -24.22 0.29
C ILE A 14 -22.92 -24.02 1.26
N ILE A 15 -22.34 -25.11 1.79
CA ILE A 15 -21.19 -25.04 2.70
C ILE A 15 -20.00 -24.39 2.00
N LEU A 16 -19.68 -24.81 0.78
CA LEU A 16 -18.58 -24.23 0.02
C LEU A 16 -18.80 -22.73 -0.23
N ALA A 17 -20.01 -22.33 -0.63
CA ALA A 17 -20.35 -20.93 -0.82
C ALA A 17 -20.19 -20.12 0.47
N ALA A 18 -20.66 -20.66 1.61
CA ALA A 18 -20.49 -20.02 2.91
C ALA A 18 -19.00 -19.87 3.28
N CYS A 19 -18.17 -20.89 3.06
CA CYS A 19 -16.73 -20.82 3.29
C CYS A 19 -16.06 -19.74 2.43
N VAL A 20 -16.41 -19.64 1.14
CA VAL A 20 -15.86 -18.62 0.24
C VAL A 20 -16.25 -17.22 0.68
N VAL A 21 -17.51 -17.01 1.08
CA VAL A 21 -18.00 -15.71 1.59
C VAL A 21 -17.27 -15.33 2.87
N LEU A 22 -17.13 -16.26 3.82
CA LEU A 22 -16.41 -16.01 5.08
C LEU A 22 -14.92 -15.71 4.84
N ALA A 23 -14.28 -16.43 3.93
CA ALA A 23 -12.89 -16.16 3.55
C ALA A 23 -12.75 -14.76 2.92
N GLY A 24 -13.65 -14.38 2.03
CA GLY A 24 -13.69 -13.05 1.43
C GLY A 24 -13.87 -11.93 2.47
N ALA A 25 -14.79 -12.14 3.42
CA ALA A 25 -14.99 -11.21 4.54
C ALA A 25 -13.74 -11.10 5.43
N GLY A 26 -13.06 -12.22 5.72
CA GLY A 26 -11.81 -12.23 6.46
C GLY A 26 -10.69 -11.46 5.75
N VAL A 27 -10.57 -11.62 4.43
CA VAL A 27 -9.58 -10.84 3.64
C VAL A 27 -9.90 -9.35 3.66
N ALA A 28 -11.17 -8.97 3.51
CA ALA A 28 -11.59 -7.57 3.59
C ALA A 28 -11.29 -6.96 4.97
N TYR A 29 -11.67 -7.66 6.05
CA TYR A 29 -11.42 -7.23 7.42
C TYR A 29 -9.93 -7.03 7.71
N THR A 30 -9.10 -8.03 7.39
CA THR A 30 -7.65 -7.98 7.60
C THR A 30 -6.94 -7.03 6.64
N SER A 31 -7.65 -6.36 5.73
CA SER A 31 -7.12 -5.32 4.85
C SER A 31 -7.56 -3.92 5.27
N GLY A 32 -8.37 -3.78 6.32
CA GLY A 32 -8.75 -2.49 6.87
C GLY A 32 -7.61 -1.84 7.65
N THR A 33 -7.57 -0.51 7.66
CA THR A 33 -6.62 0.28 8.45
C THR A 33 -6.66 -0.13 9.93
N GLU A 34 -7.84 -0.31 10.52
CA GLU A 34 -8.00 -0.71 11.92
C GLU A 34 -7.29 -2.04 12.26
N PHE A 35 -7.30 -3.01 11.33
CA PHE A 35 -6.57 -4.25 11.52
C PHE A 35 -5.05 -4.00 11.52
N CYS A 36 -4.54 -3.20 10.58
CA CYS A 36 -3.13 -2.82 10.56
C CYS A 36 -2.71 -2.10 11.85
N LEU A 37 -3.58 -1.25 12.42
CA LEU A 37 -3.31 -0.51 13.66
C LEU A 37 -3.56 -1.30 14.94
N SER A 38 -3.97 -2.57 14.83
CA SER A 38 -4.04 -3.47 15.99
C SER A 38 -2.66 -3.76 16.56
N CYS A 39 -1.60 -3.66 15.75
CA CYS A 39 -0.22 -3.72 16.18
C CYS A 39 0.33 -2.29 16.42
N HIS A 40 1.11 -2.11 17.49
CA HIS A 40 1.52 -0.80 17.97
C HIS A 40 2.61 -0.16 17.10
N GLU A 41 3.46 -0.96 16.44
CA GLU A 41 4.54 -0.50 15.56
C GLU A 41 3.99 0.20 14.31
N MET A 42 2.74 -0.08 13.94
CA MET A 42 2.09 0.51 12.77
C MET A 42 1.60 1.94 13.01
N ARG A 43 1.46 2.39 14.27
CA ARG A 43 0.86 3.68 14.61
C ARG A 43 1.68 4.87 14.10
N VAL A 44 3.01 4.80 14.21
CA VAL A 44 3.90 5.85 13.70
C VAL A 44 3.73 6.05 12.18
N TYR A 45 3.51 4.97 11.44
CA TYR A 45 3.29 5.02 9.99
C TYR A 45 1.94 5.64 9.63
N GLN A 46 0.91 5.40 10.44
CA GLN A 46 -0.39 6.06 10.27
C GLN A 46 -0.30 7.56 10.49
N ASP A 47 0.43 7.99 11.52
CA ASP A 47 0.60 9.42 11.81
C ASP A 47 1.41 10.11 10.71
N GLU A 48 2.46 9.46 10.21
CA GLU A 48 3.19 9.91 9.03
C GLU A 48 2.28 10.02 7.79
N LEU A 49 1.48 8.99 7.52
CA LEU A 49 0.54 8.97 6.38
C LEU A 49 -0.43 10.15 6.44
N LYS A 50 -1.02 10.42 7.62
CA LYS A 50 -1.97 11.53 7.84
C LYS A 50 -1.36 12.91 7.57
N LEU A 51 -0.04 13.06 7.72
CA LEU A 51 0.68 14.33 7.52
C LEU A 51 1.31 14.44 6.11
N SER A 52 1.35 13.31 5.39
CA SER A 52 1.96 13.18 4.07
C SER A 52 1.12 13.79 2.94
N SER A 53 1.65 13.71 1.71
CA SER A 53 0.88 14.05 0.51
C SER A 53 -0.19 13.02 0.15
N HIS A 54 -0.15 11.83 0.76
CA HIS A 54 -1.09 10.73 0.55
C HIS A 54 -2.05 10.55 1.73
N ALA A 55 -2.26 11.58 2.55
CA ALA A 55 -3.27 11.52 3.61
C ALA A 55 -4.68 11.36 3.02
N LYS A 56 -4.94 12.06 1.91
CA LYS A 56 -6.24 12.10 1.23
C LYS A 56 -6.07 11.98 -0.27
N ASP A 57 -7.05 11.36 -0.92
CA ASP A 57 -7.13 11.33 -2.37
C ASP A 57 -7.60 12.67 -2.97
N ALA A 58 -7.67 12.74 -4.30
CA ALA A 58 -8.12 13.95 -5.02
C ALA A 58 -9.59 14.33 -4.71
N GLN A 59 -10.38 13.43 -4.12
CA GLN A 59 -11.76 13.68 -3.69
C GLN A 59 -11.86 14.01 -2.19
N GLY A 60 -10.74 14.03 -1.47
CA GLY A 60 -10.68 14.33 -0.04
C GLY A 60 -10.94 13.14 0.89
N LYS A 61 -11.07 11.92 0.34
CA LYS A 61 -11.23 10.69 1.13
C LYS A 61 -9.89 10.23 1.67
N ASP A 62 -9.88 9.73 2.90
CA ASP A 62 -8.68 9.17 3.51
C ASP A 62 -8.17 7.96 2.74
N ILE A 63 -6.86 7.93 2.51
CA ILE A 63 -6.18 6.79 1.89
C ILE A 63 -5.85 5.76 2.99
N SER A 64 -6.21 4.50 2.76
CA SER A 64 -5.93 3.39 3.68
C SER A 64 -4.60 2.70 3.38
N CYS A 65 -4.06 1.98 4.38
CA CYS A 65 -2.81 1.22 4.24
C CYS A 65 -2.85 0.24 3.05
N SER A 66 -3.98 -0.46 2.89
CA SER A 66 -4.16 -1.47 1.86
C SER A 66 -4.14 -0.93 0.43
N GLN A 67 -4.50 0.34 0.23
CA GLN A 67 -4.49 0.95 -1.10
C GLN A 67 -3.08 1.02 -1.70
N CYS A 68 -2.04 1.01 -0.87
CA CYS A 68 -0.65 0.98 -1.32
C CYS A 68 0.05 -0.35 -1.05
N HIS A 69 -0.19 -0.97 0.12
CA HIS A 69 0.59 -2.13 0.59
C HIS A 69 0.06 -3.49 0.15
N ILE A 70 -1.20 -3.59 -0.27
CA ILE A 70 -1.77 -4.86 -0.76
C ILE A 70 -1.82 -4.79 -2.29
N PRO A 71 -1.11 -5.68 -3.01
CA PRO A 71 -1.14 -5.68 -4.48
C PRO A 71 -2.56 -5.80 -5.03
N SER A 72 -2.89 -4.94 -5.99
CA SER A 72 -4.18 -4.97 -6.70
C SER A 72 -4.09 -5.78 -8.01
N GLY A 73 -5.25 -6.08 -8.61
CA GLY A 73 -5.34 -6.59 -9.99
C GLY A 73 -5.24 -8.10 -10.17
N ASN A 74 -4.57 -8.85 -9.28
CA ASN A 74 -4.52 -10.31 -9.36
C ASN A 74 -4.78 -10.96 -7.99
N LEU A 75 -5.86 -11.75 -7.89
CA LEU A 75 -6.31 -12.36 -6.64
C LEU A 75 -5.26 -13.30 -6.03
N ALA A 76 -4.63 -14.15 -6.84
CA ALA A 76 -3.62 -15.10 -6.35
C ALA A 76 -2.36 -14.38 -5.85
N ARG A 77 -1.89 -13.36 -6.58
CA ARG A 77 -0.78 -12.50 -6.17
C ARG A 77 -1.11 -11.76 -4.87
N MET A 78 -2.31 -11.20 -4.78
CA MET A 78 -2.76 -10.48 -3.58
C MET A 78 -2.80 -11.40 -2.36
N LEU A 79 -3.44 -12.58 -2.47
CA LEU A 79 -3.52 -13.54 -1.38
C LEU A 79 -2.14 -14.07 -0.98
N GLY A 80 -1.28 -14.38 -1.95
CA GLY A 80 0.09 -14.84 -1.69
C GLY A 80 0.94 -13.78 -0.99
N ALA A 81 0.90 -12.53 -1.48
CA ALA A 81 1.60 -11.41 -0.85
C ALA A 81 1.08 -11.15 0.57
N LYS A 82 -0.25 -11.15 0.76
CA LYS A 82 -0.88 -10.95 2.07
C LYS A 82 -0.48 -12.04 3.07
N ALA A 83 -0.46 -13.31 2.65
CA ALA A 83 -0.04 -14.42 3.50
C ALA A 83 1.44 -14.32 3.87
N TRP A 84 2.32 -14.06 2.90
CA TRP A 84 3.76 -13.94 3.12
C TRP A 84 4.11 -12.76 4.03
N LEU A 85 3.61 -11.56 3.71
CA LEU A 85 3.87 -10.36 4.50
C LEU A 85 3.25 -10.46 5.89
N GLY A 86 2.01 -10.95 6.02
CA GLY A 86 1.38 -11.15 7.32
C GLY A 86 2.15 -12.11 8.23
N LEU A 87 2.69 -13.21 7.69
CA LEU A 87 3.55 -14.12 8.46
C LEU A 87 4.87 -13.47 8.87
N LYS A 88 5.51 -12.71 7.97
CA LYS A 88 6.72 -11.94 8.29
C LYS A 88 6.46 -10.91 9.38
N ASP A 89 5.35 -10.18 9.30
CA ASP A 89 5.00 -9.14 10.25
C ASP A 89 4.71 -9.74 11.64
N LEU A 90 3.99 -10.88 11.69
CA LEU A 90 3.81 -11.63 12.94
C LEU A 90 5.13 -12.12 13.53
N TRP A 91 6.05 -12.61 12.70
CA TRP A 91 7.38 -13.05 13.16
C TRP A 91 8.16 -11.90 13.79
N VAL A 92 8.24 -10.76 13.11
CA VAL A 92 8.92 -9.56 13.61
C VAL A 92 8.26 -9.04 14.89
N HIS A 93 6.93 -8.98 14.92
CA HIS A 93 6.17 -8.56 16.10
C HIS A 93 6.51 -9.41 17.35
N ASN A 94 6.58 -10.73 17.20
CA ASN A 94 6.79 -11.63 18.35
C ASN A 94 8.25 -11.74 18.80
N LEU A 95 9.22 -11.46 17.92
CA LEU A 95 10.65 -11.67 18.23
C LEU A 95 11.43 -10.37 18.40
N ASP A 96 11.13 -9.35 17.60
CA ASP A 96 11.85 -8.08 17.63
C ASP A 96 11.08 -7.01 18.43
N GLY A 97 9.75 -7.12 18.54
CA GLY A 97 8.87 -6.53 19.56
C GLY A 97 8.94 -5.02 19.83
N GLY A 98 9.73 -4.27 19.08
CA GLY A 98 9.98 -2.85 19.29
C GLY A 98 9.20 -1.94 18.35
N GLU A 99 8.99 -0.70 18.79
CA GLU A 99 8.36 0.37 17.99
C GLU A 99 9.20 0.84 16.79
N ASP A 100 10.51 0.50 16.78
CA ASP A 100 11.46 0.98 15.79
C ASP A 100 11.89 -0.14 14.83
N LEU A 101 11.06 -0.37 13.80
CA LEU A 101 11.40 -1.28 12.72
C LEU A 101 12.62 -0.75 11.93
N ASP A 102 13.47 -1.63 11.42
CA ASP A 102 14.65 -1.25 10.61
C ASP A 102 14.25 -0.59 9.28
N ARG A 103 13.99 0.72 9.32
CA ARG A 103 13.58 1.51 8.16
C ARG A 103 14.68 1.58 7.10
N ALA A 104 15.95 1.54 7.52
CA ALA A 104 17.07 1.57 6.59
C ALA A 104 17.15 0.29 5.75
N GLY A 105 16.94 -0.88 6.38
CA GLY A 105 16.87 -2.16 5.69
C GLY A 105 15.59 -2.38 4.88
N MET A 106 14.44 -1.87 5.37
CA MET A 106 13.15 -2.03 4.70
C MET A 106 12.98 -1.12 3.47
N GLN A 107 13.49 0.11 3.51
CA GLN A 107 13.20 1.12 2.50
C GLN A 107 13.62 0.70 1.07
N PRO A 108 14.81 0.12 0.82
CA PRO A 108 15.17 -0.36 -0.52
C PRO A 108 14.26 -1.47 -1.05
N VAL A 109 13.76 -2.33 -0.16
CA VAL A 109 12.82 -3.40 -0.50
C VAL A 109 11.45 -2.80 -0.83
N ALA A 110 10.95 -1.89 0.00
CA ALA A 110 9.69 -1.19 -0.22
C ALA A 110 9.68 -0.46 -1.59
N ARG A 111 10.78 0.21 -1.95
CA ARG A 111 10.95 0.90 -3.24
C ARG A 111 10.90 -0.03 -4.47
N ARG A 112 11.02 -1.34 -4.28
CA ARG A 112 10.93 -2.34 -5.37
C ARG A 112 9.66 -3.18 -5.31
N PHE A 113 9.10 -3.35 -4.11
CA PHE A 113 8.00 -4.25 -3.85
C PHE A 113 6.63 -3.57 -3.97
N THR A 114 6.53 -2.27 -3.69
CA THR A 114 5.26 -1.54 -3.83
C THR A 114 4.79 -1.62 -5.28
N ASP A 115 3.55 -2.08 -5.45
CA ASP A 115 2.97 -2.35 -6.76
C ASP A 115 2.61 -1.04 -7.47
N ASP A 116 3.20 -0.78 -8.63
CA ASP A 116 2.85 0.39 -9.43
C ASP A 116 1.37 0.37 -9.85
N ALA A 117 0.72 -0.81 -9.93
CA ALA A 117 -0.72 -0.90 -10.18
C ALA A 117 -1.54 -0.15 -9.11
N ASN A 118 -1.08 -0.15 -7.86
CA ASN A 118 -1.71 0.57 -6.76
C ASN A 118 -1.60 2.08 -6.93
N CYS A 119 -0.42 2.58 -7.34
CA CYS A 119 -0.23 3.99 -7.67
C CYS A 119 -1.16 4.39 -8.83
N ARG A 120 -1.23 3.55 -9.86
CA ARG A 120 -1.99 3.79 -11.10
C ARG A 120 -3.50 3.68 -10.91
N ALA A 121 -3.99 3.06 -9.84
CA ALA A 121 -5.41 3.03 -9.50
C ALA A 121 -5.99 4.43 -9.30
N CYS A 122 -5.21 5.34 -8.69
CA CYS A 122 -5.56 6.75 -8.51
C CYS A 122 -4.87 7.66 -9.53
N HIS A 123 -3.60 7.43 -9.84
CA HIS A 123 -2.84 8.18 -10.84
C HIS A 123 -2.95 7.54 -12.22
N GLN A 124 -4.15 7.55 -12.81
CA GLN A 124 -4.43 6.89 -14.09
C GLN A 124 -3.84 7.65 -15.29
N ASP A 125 -3.82 8.97 -15.23
CA ASP A 125 -3.22 9.85 -16.24
C ASP A 125 -1.91 10.45 -15.70
N LEU A 126 -0.77 9.94 -16.17
CA LEU A 126 0.55 10.43 -15.73
C LEU A 126 0.89 11.82 -16.27
N SER A 127 0.12 12.35 -17.22
CA SER A 127 0.32 13.73 -17.67
C SER A 127 -0.19 14.75 -16.66
N LYS A 128 -1.04 14.33 -15.71
CA LYS A 128 -1.68 15.20 -14.73
C LYS A 128 -1.03 15.13 -13.35
N ASN A 129 -1.10 16.25 -12.64
CA ASN A 129 -0.62 16.35 -11.28
C ASN A 129 -1.49 15.54 -10.30
N ALA A 130 -1.04 15.41 -9.05
CA ALA A 130 -1.71 14.60 -8.04
C ALA A 130 -3.13 15.09 -7.68
N LYS A 131 -3.45 16.37 -7.90
CA LYS A 131 -4.79 16.94 -7.69
C LYS A 131 -5.72 16.73 -8.88
N ASN A 132 -5.19 16.23 -10.00
CA ASN A 132 -5.92 16.02 -11.25
C ASN A 132 -6.54 17.33 -11.83
N ASP A 133 -6.01 18.49 -11.44
CA ASP A 133 -6.50 19.82 -11.83
C ASP A 133 -5.62 20.52 -12.88
N GLY A 134 -4.50 19.89 -13.26
CA GLY A 134 -3.57 20.42 -14.24
C GLY A 134 -2.46 19.44 -14.59
N PRO A 135 -1.56 19.81 -15.52
CA PRO A 135 -0.46 18.94 -15.93
C PRO A 135 0.64 18.86 -14.87
N VAL A 136 1.45 17.79 -14.91
CA VAL A 136 2.77 17.77 -14.27
C VAL A 136 3.74 18.68 -15.02
N SER A 137 4.87 19.03 -14.39
CA SER A 137 5.92 19.81 -15.06
C SER A 137 6.46 19.12 -16.31
N LYS A 138 7.14 19.86 -17.19
CA LYS A 138 7.73 19.28 -18.41
C LYS A 138 8.72 18.16 -18.08
N GLU A 139 9.52 18.34 -17.03
CA GLU A 139 10.47 17.35 -16.53
C GLU A 139 9.74 16.11 -16.02
N GLY A 140 8.62 16.29 -15.32
CA GLY A 140 7.76 15.20 -14.86
C GLY A 140 7.15 14.40 -16.03
N GLN A 141 6.71 15.08 -17.09
CA GLN A 141 6.19 14.42 -18.29
C GLN A 141 7.27 13.55 -18.95
N LEU A 142 8.49 14.08 -19.12
CA LEU A 142 9.61 13.34 -19.67
C LEU A 142 9.99 12.12 -18.83
N ALA A 143 9.96 12.25 -17.49
CA ALA A 143 10.23 11.15 -16.58
C ALA A 143 9.15 10.06 -16.66
N HIS A 144 7.87 10.45 -16.73
CA HIS A 144 6.76 9.51 -16.90
C HIS A 144 6.79 8.82 -18.27
N ASP A 145 7.17 9.53 -19.33
CA ASP A 145 7.36 8.91 -20.64
C ASP A 145 8.50 7.87 -20.62
N ASN A 146 9.53 8.06 -19.80
CA ASN A 146 10.61 7.09 -19.61
C ASN A 146 10.17 5.86 -18.83
N TYR A 147 9.33 6.06 -17.81
CA TYR A 147 8.67 4.98 -17.09
C TYR A 147 7.76 4.16 -18.03
N LEU A 148 7.02 4.84 -18.91
CA LEU A 148 6.14 4.21 -19.90
C LEU A 148 6.89 3.57 -21.08
N GLY A 149 8.22 3.68 -21.15
CA GLY A 149 9.00 3.07 -22.22
C GLY A 149 9.07 3.90 -23.52
N LYS A 150 8.57 5.15 -23.54
CA LYS A 150 8.43 5.95 -24.76
C LYS A 150 9.72 6.67 -25.19
N ASN A 151 10.54 7.10 -24.25
CA ASN A 151 11.79 7.84 -24.50
C ASN A 151 13.01 7.18 -23.81
N GLY A 152 12.95 5.86 -23.66
CA GLY A 152 13.85 5.04 -22.85
C GLY A 152 13.04 4.17 -21.89
N ARG A 153 13.69 3.25 -21.18
CA ARG A 153 13.03 2.34 -20.24
C ARG A 153 13.61 2.52 -18.84
N ALA A 154 12.84 3.17 -17.96
CA ALA A 154 13.21 3.30 -16.56
C ALA A 154 13.42 1.90 -15.93
N ARG A 155 14.39 1.81 -15.00
CA ARG A 155 14.61 0.60 -14.19
C ARG A 155 13.93 0.65 -12.82
N SER A 156 13.25 1.77 -12.53
CA SER A 156 12.60 2.05 -11.25
C SER A 156 11.09 2.18 -11.45
N GLY A 157 10.32 1.59 -10.55
CA GLY A 157 8.88 1.82 -10.44
C GLY A 157 8.56 3.18 -9.83
N CYS A 158 7.28 3.45 -9.59
CA CYS A 158 6.78 4.73 -9.09
C CYS A 158 7.51 5.17 -7.81
N VAL A 159 7.56 4.31 -6.79
CA VAL A 159 8.19 4.59 -5.49
C VAL A 159 9.72 4.65 -5.54
N GLY A 160 10.34 4.18 -6.62
CA GLY A 160 11.78 4.33 -6.84
C GLY A 160 12.16 5.79 -7.09
N CYS A 161 11.30 6.54 -7.79
CA CYS A 161 11.46 7.97 -8.05
C CYS A 161 10.71 8.83 -7.01
N HIS A 162 9.47 8.46 -6.68
CA HIS A 162 8.62 9.13 -5.69
C HIS A 162 8.90 8.59 -4.29
N GLN A 163 10.03 8.99 -3.72
CA GLN A 163 10.48 8.52 -2.42
C GLN A 163 9.76 9.28 -1.29
N ASN A 164 9.64 8.63 -0.13
CA ASN A 164 9.14 9.24 1.12
C ASN A 164 7.77 9.93 1.01
N LEU A 165 6.90 9.37 0.14
CA LEU A 165 5.59 9.95 -0.20
C LEU A 165 4.55 9.86 0.93
N ALA A 166 4.68 8.87 1.81
CA ALA A 166 3.76 8.58 2.91
C ALA A 166 4.49 8.43 4.26
N HIS A 167 5.69 7.85 4.23
CA HIS A 167 6.48 7.57 5.42
C HIS A 167 7.86 8.20 5.24
N LEU A 168 8.31 8.95 6.25
CA LEU A 168 9.58 9.68 6.20
C LEU A 168 10.46 9.27 7.37
N PRO A 169 11.52 8.47 7.13
CA PRO A 169 12.49 8.16 8.17
C PRO A 169 13.33 9.40 8.51
N VAL A 170 13.75 9.49 9.78
CA VAL A 170 14.55 10.61 10.32
C VAL A 170 15.80 10.89 9.48
N PHE A 171 16.48 9.85 9.01
CA PHE A 171 17.68 10.02 8.21
C PHE A 171 17.42 10.73 6.87
N ASP A 172 16.23 10.59 6.28
CA ASP A 172 15.88 11.23 5.00
C ASP A 172 15.32 12.65 5.16
N GLU A 173 15.07 13.12 6.39
CA GLU A 173 14.60 14.50 6.64
C GLU A 173 15.59 15.56 6.15
N ARG A 174 16.88 15.21 6.06
CA ARG A 174 17.94 16.10 5.56
C ARG A 174 17.81 16.41 4.05
N ILE A 175 17.04 15.61 3.31
CA ILE A 175 16.95 15.76 1.86
C ILE A 175 16.05 16.97 1.53
N PRO A 176 16.48 17.92 0.68
CA PRO A 176 15.74 19.15 0.43
C PRO A 176 14.26 18.97 0.05
N HIS A 177 13.93 17.95 -0.75
CA HIS A 177 12.54 17.70 -1.16
C HIS A 177 11.63 17.23 0.00
N ASN A 178 12.21 16.72 1.09
CA ASN A 178 11.46 16.24 2.26
C ASN A 178 11.21 17.33 3.31
N GLN A 179 11.86 18.51 3.20
CA GLN A 179 11.85 19.52 4.27
C GLN A 179 10.45 19.90 4.75
N LYS A 180 9.50 20.09 3.81
CA LYS A 180 8.12 20.42 4.16
C LYS A 180 7.41 19.30 4.92
N PHE A 181 7.67 18.04 4.55
CA PHE A 181 7.08 16.90 5.25
C PHE A 181 7.74 16.68 6.62
N ALA A 182 9.07 16.77 6.68
CA ALA A 182 9.84 16.72 7.93
C ALA A 182 9.38 17.81 8.93
N GLN A 183 9.12 19.03 8.46
CA GLN A 183 8.62 20.11 9.30
C GLN A 183 7.27 19.76 9.93
N LYS A 184 6.30 19.29 9.13
CA LYS A 184 5.00 18.86 9.66
C LYS A 184 5.12 17.77 10.73
N LEU A 185 6.04 16.82 10.53
CA LEU A 185 6.28 15.74 11.49
C LEU A 185 6.92 16.25 12.79
N LYS A 186 7.77 17.27 12.70
CA LYS A 186 8.34 17.92 13.89
C LYS A 186 7.28 18.68 14.67
N GLU A 187 6.46 19.46 13.97
CA GLU A 187 5.34 20.22 14.55
C GLU A 187 4.28 19.32 15.21
N SER A 188 4.07 18.10 14.71
CA SER A 188 3.13 17.16 15.35
C SER A 188 3.69 16.45 16.58
N ARG A 189 5.01 16.48 16.79
CA ARG A 189 5.72 15.82 17.90
C ARG A 189 6.10 16.79 19.02
N SER A 190 6.09 18.09 18.75
CA SER A 190 6.32 19.19 19.71
C SER A 190 5.05 19.56 20.47
#